data_AF-A0A355TT03-F1
#
_entry.id   AF-A0A355TT03-F1
#
_cell.length_a   1.000
_cell.length_b   1.000
_cell.length_c   1.000
_cell.angle_alpha   90.00
_cell.angle_beta   90.00
_cell.angle_gamma   90.00
#
_symmetry.space_group_name_H-M   'P 1'
#
loop_
_entity.id
_entity.type
_entity.pdbx_description
1 polymer ?
#
loop_
_entity_poly.entity_id
_entity_poly.type
_entity_poly.pdbx_seq_one_letter_code
_entity_poly.pdbx_strand_id
1 'polypeptide(L)'
;MPLPKIDETINEVKLFSLTDYEADFIPWKRSERGQQVYIKLLREQESALLYVGENCVMDAELQQALIRLVNEGWNVAGEVTMSFEGSTEPGIDPYVYQDPIVLELGKGLLPLLDPQQNAPLVSAMPGLRDEIARESGLVPAGVRIKDNLRLDPCRYTVLLHNSPIASGEIYLDRFLAIGSFEQLSTLEGWAAIEPTYRMKAKWIEASLREKAEKAGCLLVGPMQVLLTHLKNLMLEAAPELLGLQDTFNLISRLQITHPVVVGEFIQDGKKLRVLRKVLQTLLSERVALNNLVTILETIGDNLTEQISLDNDYIEKLANKCRLALARQICWANLTPAGELQAAVTGDKLEADLYTLKELFTREKIQDSQEESLVDKIISCLKEKLQAAGNPGVIITSPDLRSFLSKLINADIPHMCILSTQEVAKGRVKLIVNGV
;
A
#
# COMPACT_ATOMS: atom_id res chain seq x y z
N MET A 1 -13.28 24.02 -13.52
CA MET A 1 -13.92 25.28 -13.94
C MET A 1 -14.65 25.86 -12.75
N PRO A 2 -14.53 27.17 -12.47
CA PRO A 2 -15.40 27.81 -11.51
C PRO A 2 -16.85 27.73 -12.02
N LEU A 3 -17.80 27.51 -11.11
CA LEU A 3 -19.17 27.07 -11.44
C LEU A 3 -20.16 28.25 -11.37
N PRO A 4 -21.17 28.30 -12.24
CA PRO A 4 -22.08 29.45 -12.35
C PRO A 4 -23.08 29.52 -11.19
N LYS A 5 -23.47 30.74 -10.83
CA LYS A 5 -24.43 31.04 -9.75
C LYS A 5 -25.88 30.93 -10.25
N ILE A 6 -26.79 30.44 -9.40
CA ILE A 6 -28.25 30.50 -9.66
C ILE A 6 -28.71 31.94 -9.43
N ASP A 7 -29.20 32.59 -10.48
CA ASP A 7 -29.80 33.92 -10.36
C ASP A 7 -31.30 33.81 -10.04
N GLU A 8 -32.00 32.90 -10.72
CA GLU A 8 -33.45 32.76 -10.58
C GLU A 8 -33.91 31.29 -10.63
N THR A 9 -34.89 30.95 -9.79
CA THR A 9 -35.63 29.68 -9.85
C THR A 9 -37.09 29.98 -10.15
N ILE A 10 -37.59 29.55 -11.30
CA ILE A 10 -38.96 29.84 -11.77
C ILE A 10 -39.62 28.51 -12.11
N ASN A 11 -40.67 28.13 -11.38
CA ASN A 11 -41.42 26.89 -11.60
C ASN A 11 -40.48 25.67 -11.84
N GLU A 12 -39.55 25.44 -10.92
CA GLU A 12 -38.52 24.38 -10.98
C GLU A 12 -37.42 24.54 -12.07
N VAL A 13 -37.59 25.46 -13.02
CA VAL A 13 -36.57 25.80 -14.02
C VAL A 13 -35.54 26.76 -13.42
N LYS A 14 -34.26 26.47 -13.63
CA LYS A 14 -33.13 27.25 -13.07
C LYS A 14 -32.36 27.95 -14.17
N LEU A 15 -32.19 29.27 -14.04
CA LEU A 15 -31.35 30.11 -14.89
C LEU A 15 -30.05 30.46 -14.15
N PHE A 16 -28.91 30.23 -14.79
CA PHE A 16 -27.58 30.46 -14.20
C PHE A 16 -26.84 31.54 -14.95
N SER A 17 -26.25 32.51 -14.25
CA SER A 17 -25.37 33.52 -14.83
C SER A 17 -23.91 33.05 -14.79
N LEU A 18 -23.16 33.29 -15.89
CA LEU A 18 -21.75 32.92 -16.02
C LEU A 18 -20.77 34.00 -15.53
N THR A 19 -21.26 35.13 -15.00
CA THR A 19 -20.41 36.27 -14.59
C THR A 19 -19.98 36.24 -13.12
N ASP A 20 -20.69 35.51 -12.25
CA ASP A 20 -20.39 35.39 -10.81
C ASP A 20 -20.09 33.93 -10.43
N TYR A 21 -18.92 33.71 -9.81
CA TYR A 21 -18.44 32.38 -9.42
C TYR A 21 -18.43 32.22 -7.90
N GLU A 22 -19.43 31.53 -7.33
CA GLU A 22 -19.48 31.14 -5.92
C GLU A 22 -19.97 29.68 -5.74
N ALA A 23 -19.72 29.10 -4.56
CA ALA A 23 -19.74 27.66 -4.30
C ALA A 23 -21.13 27.00 -4.14
N ASP A 24 -22.24 27.72 -4.37
CA ASP A 24 -23.61 27.18 -4.25
C ASP A 24 -24.07 26.37 -5.46
N PHE A 25 -23.11 25.83 -6.21
CA PHE A 25 -23.37 24.84 -7.23
C PHE A 25 -23.64 23.49 -6.55
N ILE A 26 -24.81 22.89 -6.77
CA ILE A 26 -25.01 21.44 -7.01
C ILE A 26 -26.52 21.07 -7.02
N PRO A 27 -27.08 20.65 -8.17
CA PRO A 27 -28.23 19.76 -8.21
C PRO A 27 -27.88 18.25 -8.26
N TRP A 28 -26.61 17.86 -8.34
CA TRP A 28 -26.15 16.44 -8.25
C TRP A 28 -24.99 16.24 -7.26
N LYS A 29 -24.96 15.12 -6.54
CA LYS A 29 -23.87 14.82 -5.59
C LYS A 29 -22.59 14.46 -6.35
N ARG A 30 -21.42 14.79 -5.81
CA ARG A 30 -20.09 14.46 -6.39
C ARG A 30 -19.86 12.96 -6.65
N SER A 31 -20.67 12.10 -6.04
CA SER A 31 -20.67 10.64 -6.22
C SER A 31 -21.61 10.13 -7.32
N GLU A 32 -22.47 10.99 -7.87
CA GLU A 32 -23.46 10.61 -8.88
C GLU A 32 -22.84 10.58 -10.27
N ARG A 33 -23.26 9.59 -11.07
CA ARG A 33 -22.92 9.46 -12.49
C ARG A 33 -24.15 9.81 -13.31
N GLY A 34 -23.99 10.60 -14.36
CA GLY A 34 -25.12 10.99 -15.20
C GLY A 34 -24.76 12.04 -16.23
N GLN A 35 -25.76 12.47 -16.98
CA GLN A 35 -25.66 13.54 -17.97
C GLN A 35 -26.72 14.59 -17.64
N GLN A 36 -26.40 15.86 -17.78
CA GLN A 36 -27.34 16.96 -17.67
C GLN A 36 -27.25 17.84 -18.91
N VAL A 37 -28.39 18.36 -19.33
CA VAL A 37 -28.52 19.17 -20.53
C VAL A 37 -28.96 20.58 -20.14
N TYR A 38 -28.30 21.56 -20.76
CA TYR A 38 -28.56 22.97 -20.57
C TYR A 38 -28.77 23.66 -21.92
N ILE A 39 -29.59 24.71 -21.96
CA ILE A 39 -29.67 25.62 -23.11
C ILE A 39 -28.87 26.87 -22.79
N LYS A 40 -27.91 27.21 -23.66
CA LYS A 40 -27.14 28.43 -23.56
C LYS A 40 -27.94 29.61 -24.11
N LEU A 41 -28.06 30.66 -23.30
CA LEU A 41 -28.73 31.91 -23.62
C LEU A 41 -27.72 33.06 -23.62
N LEU A 42 -27.87 34.00 -24.56
CA LEU A 42 -27.01 35.17 -24.70
C LEU A 42 -27.83 36.45 -24.75
N ARG A 43 -27.44 37.46 -23.98
CA ARG A 43 -28.07 38.78 -23.97
C ARG A 43 -26.98 39.84 -23.85
N GLU A 44 -26.75 40.60 -24.91
CA GLU A 44 -25.67 41.59 -24.97
C GLU A 44 -24.28 41.02 -24.59
N GLN A 45 -23.73 41.38 -23.42
CA GLN A 45 -22.48 40.84 -22.87
C GLN A 45 -22.70 39.73 -21.82
N GLU A 46 -23.95 39.40 -21.51
CA GLU A 46 -24.34 38.39 -20.53
C GLU A 46 -24.55 37.03 -21.20
N SER A 47 -24.18 35.98 -20.48
CA SER A 47 -24.43 34.61 -20.89
C SER A 47 -25.00 33.81 -19.73
N ALA A 48 -26.05 33.05 -20.04
CA ALA A 48 -26.74 32.23 -19.07
C ALA A 48 -26.93 30.80 -19.56
N LEU A 49 -27.13 29.88 -18.62
CA LEU A 49 -27.52 28.50 -18.90
C LEU A 49 -28.91 28.27 -18.32
N LEU A 50 -29.77 27.57 -19.05
CA LEU A 50 -31.08 27.12 -18.59
C LEU A 50 -31.02 25.60 -18.40
N TYR A 51 -31.32 25.09 -17.19
CA TYR A 51 -31.33 23.65 -16.95
C TYR A 51 -32.56 22.97 -17.59
N VAL A 52 -32.33 21.90 -18.37
CA VAL A 52 -33.36 21.15 -19.12
C VAL A 52 -33.56 19.72 -18.58
N GLY A 53 -32.73 19.27 -17.64
CA GLY A 53 -32.81 17.92 -17.08
C GLY A 53 -31.79 16.94 -17.67
N GLU A 54 -31.96 15.65 -17.38
CA GLU A 54 -30.98 14.61 -17.73
C GLU A 54 -31.09 14.11 -19.18
N ASN A 55 -32.28 14.20 -19.80
CA ASN A 55 -32.58 13.58 -21.09
C ASN A 55 -33.11 14.56 -22.17
N CYS A 56 -32.95 15.88 -21.98
CA CYS A 56 -33.42 16.92 -22.91
C CYS A 56 -34.85 16.68 -23.43
N VAL A 57 -35.83 16.58 -22.52
CA VAL A 57 -37.24 16.52 -22.92
C VAL A 57 -37.83 17.91 -22.75
N MET A 58 -38.10 18.58 -23.87
CA MET A 58 -38.77 19.88 -23.89
C MET A 58 -40.24 19.72 -23.46
N ASP A 59 -40.52 19.88 -22.17
CA ASP A 59 -41.88 19.94 -21.64
C ASP A 59 -42.52 21.33 -21.83
N ALA A 60 -43.82 21.43 -21.54
CA ALA A 60 -44.57 22.66 -21.72
C ALA A 60 -44.09 23.80 -20.80
N GLU A 61 -43.52 23.49 -19.64
CA GLU A 61 -43.03 24.48 -18.68
C GLU A 61 -41.71 25.09 -19.15
N LEU A 62 -40.76 24.26 -19.60
CA LEU A 62 -39.51 24.68 -20.24
C LEU A 62 -39.75 25.47 -21.52
N GLN A 63 -40.73 25.08 -22.35
CA GLN A 63 -41.10 25.84 -23.54
C GLN A 63 -41.62 27.24 -23.18
N GLN A 64 -42.50 27.34 -22.17
CA GLN A 64 -43.00 28.63 -21.72
C GLN A 64 -41.90 29.51 -21.10
N ALA A 65 -40.99 28.91 -20.33
CA ALA A 65 -39.84 29.61 -19.76
C ALA A 65 -38.92 30.18 -20.85
N LEU A 66 -38.56 29.38 -21.85
CA LEU A 66 -37.76 29.84 -22.99
C LEU A 66 -38.44 30.97 -23.78
N ILE A 67 -39.74 30.86 -24.07
CA ILE A 67 -40.47 31.90 -24.79
C ILE A 67 -40.43 33.23 -24.01
N ARG A 68 -40.57 33.18 -22.68
CA ARG A 68 -40.47 34.39 -21.85
C ARG A 68 -39.07 34.99 -21.87
N LEU A 69 -38.04 34.18 -21.66
CA LEU A 69 -36.65 34.64 -21.69
C LEU A 69 -36.29 35.26 -23.04
N VAL A 70 -36.77 34.69 -24.15
CA VAL A 70 -36.61 35.27 -25.49
C VAL A 70 -37.31 36.62 -25.61
N ASN A 71 -38.53 36.75 -25.08
CA ASN A 71 -39.24 38.03 -25.04
C ASN A 71 -38.55 39.08 -24.15
N GLU A 72 -37.79 38.64 -23.15
CA GLU A 72 -36.95 39.49 -22.28
C GLU A 72 -35.58 39.83 -22.89
N GLY A 73 -35.33 39.42 -24.14
CA GLY A 73 -34.14 39.80 -24.90
C GLY A 73 -33.01 38.77 -24.91
N TRP A 74 -33.23 37.56 -24.39
CA TRP A 74 -32.25 36.46 -24.47
C TRP A 74 -32.32 35.74 -25.82
N ASN A 75 -31.16 35.43 -26.40
CA ASN A 75 -31.05 34.65 -27.63
C ASN A 75 -30.55 33.24 -27.33
N VAL A 76 -31.20 32.22 -27.90
CA VAL A 76 -30.79 30.83 -27.78
C VAL A 76 -29.55 30.58 -28.63
N ALA A 77 -28.44 30.23 -28.00
CA ALA A 77 -27.14 30.03 -28.64
C ALA A 77 -26.80 28.55 -28.90
N GLY A 78 -27.52 27.61 -28.27
CA GLY A 78 -27.36 26.17 -28.48
C GLY A 78 -27.54 25.33 -27.23
N GLU A 79 -27.47 24.02 -27.40
CA GLU A 79 -27.51 23.03 -26.31
C GLU A 79 -26.09 22.75 -25.79
N VAL A 80 -25.96 22.66 -24.47
CA VAL A 80 -24.73 22.28 -23.77
C VAL A 80 -25.02 21.06 -22.93
N THR A 81 -24.36 19.96 -23.27
CA THR A 81 -24.46 18.70 -22.54
C THR A 81 -23.26 18.55 -21.62
N MET A 82 -23.52 18.35 -20.33
CA MET A 82 -22.51 18.06 -19.33
C MET A 82 -22.62 16.60 -18.88
N SER A 83 -21.58 15.82 -19.12
CA SER A 83 -21.45 14.46 -18.61
C SER A 83 -20.62 14.44 -17.32
N PHE A 84 -21.11 13.76 -16.30
CA PHE A 84 -20.42 13.59 -15.01
C PHE A 84 -20.07 12.12 -14.82
N GLU A 85 -18.78 11.85 -14.81
CA GLU A 85 -18.24 10.61 -14.27
C GLU A 85 -17.92 10.89 -12.80
N GLY A 86 -18.70 10.34 -11.87
CA GLY A 86 -18.47 10.48 -10.44
C GLY A 86 -17.06 10.02 -10.07
N SER A 87 -16.11 10.95 -10.05
CA SER A 87 -14.74 10.79 -9.61
C SER A 87 -14.57 11.63 -8.35
N THR A 88 -14.64 10.98 -7.19
CA THR A 88 -14.25 11.61 -5.93
C THR A 88 -12.74 11.72 -5.89
N GLU A 89 -12.19 12.94 -5.90
CA GLU A 89 -11.18 13.35 -4.91
C GLU A 89 -11.41 14.82 -4.51
N PRO A 90 -11.51 15.14 -3.21
CA PRO A 90 -11.68 16.50 -2.73
C PRO A 90 -10.36 17.29 -2.75
N GLY A 91 -10.40 18.49 -3.35
CA GLY A 91 -9.59 19.64 -2.93
C GLY A 91 -8.07 19.47 -2.92
N ILE A 92 -7.45 19.49 -4.10
CA ILE A 92 -5.99 19.51 -4.23
C ILE A 92 -5.51 20.96 -4.09
N ASP A 93 -5.24 21.40 -2.87
CA ASP A 93 -4.06 22.22 -2.70
C ASP A 93 -2.86 21.24 -2.81
N PRO A 94 -2.03 21.33 -3.86
CA PRO A 94 -0.88 20.43 -4.04
C PRO A 94 0.16 20.55 -2.91
N TYR A 95 0.04 21.56 -2.06
CA TYR A 95 0.84 21.71 -0.84
C TYR A 95 0.21 21.00 0.38
N VAL A 96 -1.10 20.71 0.37
CA VAL A 96 -1.83 20.13 1.51
C VAL A 96 -2.13 18.63 1.32
N TYR A 97 -2.46 18.20 0.10
CA TYR A 97 -2.69 16.79 -0.21
C TYR A 97 -1.60 16.27 -1.14
N GLN A 98 -0.77 15.36 -0.63
CA GLN A 98 0.29 14.70 -1.39
C GLN A 98 -0.02 13.21 -1.45
N ASP A 99 0.06 12.62 -2.64
CA ASP A 99 -0.01 11.17 -2.75
C ASP A 99 1.10 10.55 -1.91
N PRO A 100 0.76 9.59 -1.05
CA PRO A 100 1.74 9.05 -0.13
C PRO A 100 2.82 8.27 -0.87
N ILE A 101 2.53 7.69 -2.05
CA ILE A 101 3.49 6.93 -2.83
C ILE A 101 3.61 7.52 -4.23
N VAL A 102 4.83 7.85 -4.63
CA VAL A 102 5.15 8.38 -5.95
C VAL A 102 6.22 7.53 -6.62
N LEU A 103 5.98 7.11 -7.86
CA LEU A 103 6.95 6.44 -8.73
C LEU A 103 7.43 7.43 -9.79
N GLU A 104 8.72 7.75 -9.73
CA GLU A 104 9.41 8.57 -10.73
C GLU A 104 10.14 7.69 -11.74
N LEU A 105 9.95 7.98 -13.03
CA LEU A 105 10.55 7.23 -14.12
C LEU A 105 11.52 8.11 -14.93
N GLY A 106 12.70 7.56 -15.22
CA GLY A 106 13.63 8.10 -16.21
C GLY A 106 13.08 8.00 -17.63
N LYS A 107 13.65 8.79 -18.55
CA LYS A 107 13.15 8.92 -19.93
C LYS A 107 13.06 7.59 -20.69
N GLY A 108 13.97 6.64 -20.44
CA GLY A 108 14.00 5.34 -21.09
C GLY A 108 12.88 4.39 -20.64
N LEU A 109 12.20 4.71 -19.53
CA LEU A 109 11.09 3.91 -18.99
C LEU A 109 9.71 4.45 -19.38
N LEU A 110 9.62 5.60 -20.05
CA LEU A 110 8.36 6.18 -20.52
C LEU A 110 7.53 5.28 -21.47
N PRO A 111 8.10 4.34 -22.25
CA PRO A 111 7.29 3.36 -22.97
C PRO A 111 6.35 2.56 -22.07
N LEU A 112 6.65 2.43 -20.77
CA LEU A 112 5.76 1.79 -19.80
C LEU A 112 4.46 2.59 -19.52
N LEU A 113 4.41 3.85 -19.93
CA LEU A 113 3.27 4.76 -19.79
C LEU A 113 2.57 5.06 -21.13
N ASP A 114 3.08 4.52 -22.24
CA ASP A 114 2.61 4.84 -23.58
C ASP A 114 1.16 4.33 -23.80
N PRO A 115 0.17 5.21 -24.03
CA PRO A 115 -1.21 4.80 -24.29
C PRO A 115 -1.36 3.93 -25.53
N GLN A 116 -0.47 4.06 -26.53
CA GLN A 116 -0.49 3.21 -27.73
C GLN A 116 -0.12 1.76 -27.43
N GLN A 117 0.59 1.52 -26.33
CA GLN A 117 0.94 0.20 -25.81
C GLN A 117 0.05 -0.18 -24.61
N ASN A 118 -1.14 0.42 -24.50
CA ASN A 118 -2.08 0.23 -23.41
C ASN A 118 -1.52 0.63 -22.02
N ALA A 119 -0.54 1.55 -21.98
CA ALA A 119 0.10 2.07 -20.77
C ALA A 119 0.37 0.95 -19.74
N PRO A 120 1.27 0.00 -20.06
CA PRO A 120 1.33 -1.29 -19.38
C PRO A 120 1.51 -1.15 -17.86
N LEU A 121 2.23 -0.14 -17.38
CA LEU A 121 2.42 0.09 -15.95
C LEU A 121 1.14 0.54 -15.26
N VAL A 122 0.42 1.48 -15.87
CA VAL A 122 -0.88 1.96 -15.38
C VAL A 122 -1.89 0.81 -15.35
N SER A 123 -1.91 -0.01 -16.40
CA SER A 123 -2.81 -1.17 -16.50
C SER A 123 -2.55 -2.26 -15.45
N ALA A 124 -1.32 -2.35 -14.94
CA ALA A 124 -0.92 -3.33 -13.92
C ALA A 124 -1.24 -2.89 -12.48
N MET A 125 -1.48 -1.60 -12.24
CA MET A 125 -1.70 -1.05 -10.89
C MET A 125 -2.90 -1.66 -10.15
N PRO A 126 -4.08 -1.89 -10.78
CA PRO A 126 -5.20 -2.52 -10.07
C PRO A 126 -4.86 -3.93 -9.55
N GLY A 127 -4.22 -4.76 -10.39
CA GLY A 127 -3.80 -6.11 -9.98
C GLY A 127 -2.76 -6.09 -8.86
N LEU A 128 -1.79 -5.18 -8.92
CA LEU A 128 -0.82 -4.97 -7.85
C LEU A 128 -1.50 -4.59 -6.53
N ARG A 129 -2.48 -3.68 -6.57
CA ARG A 129 -3.23 -3.25 -5.38
C ARG A 129 -4.06 -4.40 -4.79
N ASP A 130 -4.68 -5.21 -5.64
CA ASP A 130 -5.45 -6.39 -5.21
C ASP A 130 -4.56 -7.45 -4.55
N GLU A 131 -3.35 -7.66 -5.08
CA GLU A 131 -2.37 -8.56 -4.47
C GLU A 131 -1.94 -8.07 -3.08
N ILE A 132 -1.58 -6.78 -2.96
CA ILE A 132 -1.20 -6.16 -1.68
C ILE A 132 -2.36 -6.25 -0.69
N ALA A 133 -3.60 -6.01 -1.15
CA ALA A 133 -4.77 -6.09 -0.29
C ALA A 133 -5.05 -7.50 0.21
N ARG A 134 -4.88 -8.52 -0.63
CA ARG A 134 -5.01 -9.93 -0.23
C ARG A 134 -3.93 -10.36 0.76
N GLU A 135 -2.71 -9.87 0.55
CA GLU A 135 -1.54 -10.21 1.37
C GLU A 135 -1.54 -9.51 2.72
N SER A 136 -1.87 -8.21 2.77
CA SER A 136 -1.81 -7.39 3.99
C SER A 136 -3.15 -7.22 4.71
N GLY A 137 -4.27 -7.42 4.04
CA GLY A 137 -5.60 -7.06 4.55
C GLY A 137 -5.90 -5.56 4.54
N LEU A 138 -5.04 -4.75 3.93
CA LEU A 138 -5.23 -3.31 3.75
C LEU A 138 -5.44 -2.97 2.29
N VAL A 139 -6.39 -2.08 1.99
CA VAL A 139 -6.47 -1.49 0.66
C VAL A 139 -5.39 -0.41 0.57
N PRO A 140 -4.32 -0.62 -0.24
CA PRO A 140 -3.25 0.37 -0.31
C PRO A 140 -3.72 1.65 -1.00
N ALA A 141 -3.04 2.75 -0.68
CA ALA A 141 -3.18 4.01 -1.38
C ALA A 141 -2.82 3.88 -2.88
N GLY A 142 -3.28 4.83 -3.68
CA GLY A 142 -2.86 4.94 -5.08
C GLY A 142 -1.36 5.23 -5.20
N VAL A 143 -0.76 4.83 -6.31
CA VAL A 143 0.62 5.18 -6.66
C VAL A 143 0.57 6.25 -7.75
N ARG A 144 1.06 7.45 -7.45
CA ARG A 144 1.21 8.50 -8.46
C ARG A 144 2.43 8.19 -9.31
N ILE A 145 2.26 8.10 -10.62
CA ILE A 145 3.37 7.86 -11.55
C ILE A 145 3.67 9.16 -12.30
N LYS A 146 4.93 9.56 -12.35
CA LYS A 146 5.37 10.76 -13.08
C LYS A 146 6.75 10.55 -13.71
N ASP A 147 7.04 11.28 -14.77
CA ASP A 147 8.39 11.33 -15.32
C ASP A 147 9.30 12.25 -14.48
N ASN A 148 10.58 11.93 -14.45
CA ASN A 148 11.62 12.80 -13.91
C ASN A 148 12.82 12.79 -14.85
N LEU A 149 12.89 13.78 -15.73
CA LEU A 149 13.94 13.92 -16.75
C LEU A 149 15.35 14.13 -16.18
N ARG A 150 15.50 14.33 -14.87
CA ARG A 150 16.80 14.39 -14.18
C ARG A 150 17.35 13.02 -13.80
N LEU A 151 16.52 11.97 -13.82
CA LEU A 151 16.98 10.60 -13.59
C LEU A 151 17.72 10.06 -14.81
N ASP A 152 18.66 9.15 -14.57
CA ASP A 152 19.27 8.35 -15.63
C ASP A 152 18.17 7.63 -16.44
N PRO A 153 18.33 7.44 -17.77
CA PRO A 153 17.24 6.97 -18.62
C PRO A 153 16.58 5.66 -18.17
N CYS A 154 17.37 4.72 -17.65
CA CYS A 154 16.92 3.40 -17.21
C CYS A 154 16.58 3.35 -15.71
N ARG A 155 16.66 4.47 -14.98
CA ARG A 155 16.45 4.52 -13.53
C ARG A 155 15.00 4.85 -13.18
N TYR A 156 14.52 4.26 -12.11
CA TYR A 156 13.30 4.68 -11.42
C TYR A 156 13.60 4.98 -9.94
N THR A 157 12.75 5.80 -9.34
CA THR A 157 12.81 6.15 -7.92
C THR A 157 11.41 6.04 -7.32
N VAL A 158 11.29 5.40 -6.16
CA VAL A 158 10.04 5.34 -5.38
C VAL A 158 10.19 6.29 -4.20
N LEU A 159 9.17 7.13 -4.00
CA LEU A 159 9.10 8.10 -2.93
C LEU A 159 7.91 7.76 -2.02
N LEU A 160 8.13 7.89 -0.72
CA LEU A 160 7.12 7.84 0.32
C LEU A 160 7.02 9.23 0.95
N HIS A 161 5.84 9.86 0.91
CA HIS A 161 5.63 11.24 1.38
C HIS A 161 6.67 12.22 0.81
N ASN A 162 6.97 12.10 -0.49
CA ASN A 162 8.01 12.85 -1.23
C ASN A 162 9.46 12.65 -0.76
N SER A 163 9.72 11.69 0.14
CA SER A 163 11.07 11.25 0.49
C SER A 163 11.45 10.00 -0.33
N PRO A 164 12.58 9.99 -1.06
CA PRO A 164 13.04 8.80 -1.76
C PRO A 164 13.31 7.64 -0.79
N ILE A 165 12.64 6.50 -1.00
CA ILE A 165 12.85 5.29 -0.20
C ILE A 165 13.64 4.21 -0.94
N ALA A 166 13.59 4.22 -2.27
CA ALA A 166 14.31 3.25 -3.09
C ALA A 166 14.53 3.76 -4.51
N SER A 167 15.55 3.23 -5.16
CA SER A 167 15.82 3.44 -6.59
C SER A 167 16.34 2.16 -7.21
N GLY A 168 16.09 1.96 -8.49
CA GLY A 168 16.61 0.83 -9.23
C GLY A 168 16.78 1.13 -10.70
N GLU A 169 17.41 0.20 -11.42
CA GLU A 169 17.62 0.29 -12.86
C GLU A 169 16.88 -0.84 -13.56
N ILE A 170 16.24 -0.51 -14.68
CA ILE A 170 15.46 -1.43 -15.50
C ILE A 170 15.81 -1.23 -16.96
N TYR A 171 16.07 -2.34 -17.65
CA TYR A 171 16.39 -2.36 -19.06
C TYR A 171 15.26 -3.08 -19.80
N LEU A 172 14.43 -2.32 -20.53
CA LEU A 172 13.18 -2.82 -21.12
C LEU A 172 13.37 -3.90 -22.20
N ASP A 173 14.56 -3.98 -22.78
CA ASP A 173 14.96 -4.92 -23.83
C ASP A 173 15.67 -6.18 -23.30
N ARG A 174 15.77 -6.34 -21.97
CA ARG A 174 16.55 -7.39 -21.29
C ARG A 174 15.71 -8.17 -20.28
N PHE A 175 16.24 -9.33 -19.89
CA PHE A 175 15.73 -10.11 -18.75
C PHE A 175 16.70 -10.01 -17.57
N LEU A 176 16.16 -10.04 -16.35
CA LEU A 176 16.95 -10.21 -15.14
C LEU A 176 17.07 -11.71 -14.84
N ALA A 177 18.28 -12.25 -14.99
CA ALA A 177 18.60 -13.61 -14.60
C ALA A 177 19.09 -13.64 -13.16
N ILE A 178 18.39 -14.37 -12.29
CA ILE A 178 18.70 -14.51 -10.87
C ILE A 178 19.20 -15.94 -10.62
N GLY A 179 20.30 -16.09 -9.88
CA GLY A 179 20.88 -17.39 -9.62
C GLY A 179 22.12 -17.36 -8.73
N SER A 180 22.70 -18.53 -8.48
CA SER A 180 23.98 -18.66 -7.79
C SER A 180 25.12 -18.06 -8.61
N PHE A 181 26.27 -17.83 -7.96
CA PHE A 181 27.46 -17.34 -8.66
C PHE A 181 27.88 -18.26 -9.82
N GLU A 182 27.83 -19.58 -9.60
CA GLU A 182 28.18 -20.58 -10.60
C GLU A 182 27.24 -20.50 -11.81
N GLN A 183 25.92 -20.45 -11.57
CA GLN A 183 24.92 -20.36 -12.64
C GLN A 183 25.12 -19.10 -13.48
N LEU A 184 25.25 -17.94 -12.81
CA LEU A 184 25.41 -16.64 -13.47
C LEU A 184 26.77 -16.50 -14.16
N SER A 185 27.82 -17.20 -13.73
CA SER A 185 29.16 -17.12 -14.35
C SER A 185 29.15 -17.61 -15.81
N THR A 186 28.20 -18.47 -16.17
CA THR A 186 28.04 -19.02 -17.52
C THR A 186 27.39 -18.05 -18.52
N LEU A 187 26.81 -16.96 -18.03
CA LEU A 187 26.03 -16.00 -18.80
C LEU A 187 26.80 -14.69 -19.02
N GLU A 188 26.72 -14.17 -20.24
CA GLU A 188 27.15 -12.81 -20.57
C GLU A 188 26.03 -11.83 -20.22
N GLY A 189 26.40 -10.64 -19.75
CA GLY A 189 25.44 -9.62 -19.32
C GLY A 189 26.01 -8.69 -18.25
N TRP A 190 25.20 -7.74 -17.81
CA TRP A 190 25.59 -6.77 -16.80
C TRP A 190 25.25 -7.29 -15.42
N ALA A 191 26.23 -7.34 -14.53
CA ALA A 191 26.01 -7.74 -13.14
C ALA A 191 25.01 -6.78 -12.48
N ALA A 192 24.08 -7.34 -11.72
CA ALA A 192 23.04 -6.61 -11.03
C ALA A 192 22.72 -7.28 -9.68
N ILE A 193 22.00 -6.54 -8.84
CA ILE A 193 21.38 -7.07 -7.63
C ILE A 193 19.88 -6.90 -7.82
N GLU A 194 19.12 -7.98 -7.63
CA GLU A 194 17.66 -7.90 -7.64
C GLU A 194 17.20 -7.00 -6.49
N PRO A 195 16.36 -5.99 -6.76
CA PRO A 195 16.11 -4.90 -5.80
C PRO A 195 15.31 -5.32 -4.55
N THR A 196 14.48 -6.36 -4.64
CA THR A 196 13.56 -6.79 -3.57
C THR A 196 14.25 -7.62 -2.51
N TYR A 197 14.82 -8.76 -2.92
CA TYR A 197 15.42 -9.78 -2.06
C TYR A 197 16.95 -9.71 -2.05
N ARG A 198 17.54 -8.70 -2.72
CA ARG A 198 18.99 -8.47 -2.80
C ARG A 198 19.78 -9.68 -3.34
N MET A 199 19.14 -10.46 -4.21
CA MET A 199 19.76 -11.64 -4.81
C MET A 199 20.74 -11.24 -5.92
N LYS A 200 21.79 -12.05 -6.09
CA LYS A 200 22.74 -11.89 -7.21
C LYS A 200 22.00 -12.12 -8.53
N ALA A 201 22.24 -11.22 -9.49
CA ALA A 201 21.59 -11.28 -10.78
C ALA A 201 22.48 -10.76 -11.92
N LYS A 202 22.04 -10.99 -13.16
CA LYS A 202 22.60 -10.38 -14.38
C LYS A 202 21.49 -9.93 -15.32
N TRP A 203 21.62 -8.74 -15.89
CA TRP A 203 20.81 -8.32 -17.03
C TRP A 203 21.35 -8.95 -18.31
N ILE A 204 20.55 -9.81 -18.92
CA ILE A 204 20.90 -10.58 -20.12
C ILE A 204 20.02 -10.18 -21.31
N GLU A 205 20.55 -10.30 -22.52
CA GLU A 205 19.78 -10.10 -23.74
C GLU A 205 18.75 -11.21 -23.93
N ALA A 206 17.67 -10.91 -24.64
CA ALA A 206 16.60 -11.87 -24.93
C ALA A 206 17.11 -13.13 -25.65
N SER A 207 18.18 -13.02 -26.45
CA SER A 207 18.84 -14.14 -27.14
C SER A 207 19.45 -15.18 -26.19
N LEU A 208 19.79 -14.80 -24.96
CA LEU A 208 20.43 -15.67 -23.97
C LEU A 208 19.42 -16.39 -23.07
N ARG A 209 18.11 -16.22 -23.30
CA ARG A 209 17.03 -16.80 -22.49
C ARG A 209 17.17 -18.31 -22.30
N GLU A 210 17.25 -19.06 -23.39
CA GLU A 210 17.30 -20.54 -23.33
C GLU A 210 18.57 -21.03 -22.60
N LYS A 211 19.69 -20.32 -22.78
CA LYS A 211 20.95 -20.63 -22.09
C LYS A 211 20.83 -20.41 -20.59
N ALA A 212 20.19 -19.32 -20.16
CA ALA A 212 19.97 -19.01 -18.75
C ALA A 212 19.00 -19.98 -18.08
N GLU A 213 17.92 -20.37 -18.76
CA GLU A 213 17.00 -21.41 -18.29
C GLU A 213 17.71 -22.77 -18.11
N LYS A 214 18.57 -23.17 -19.08
CA LYS A 214 19.39 -24.40 -18.97
C LYS A 214 20.43 -24.34 -17.85
N ALA A 215 20.94 -23.15 -17.53
CA ALA A 215 21.82 -22.95 -16.38
C ALA A 215 21.07 -22.98 -15.03
N GLY A 216 19.74 -23.09 -15.05
CA GLY A 216 18.88 -23.11 -13.85
C GLY A 216 18.67 -21.73 -13.22
N CYS A 217 18.87 -20.65 -13.98
CA CYS A 217 18.56 -19.30 -13.51
C CYS A 217 17.05 -19.04 -13.57
N LEU A 218 16.54 -18.28 -12.60
CA LEU A 218 15.19 -17.71 -12.67
C LEU A 218 15.24 -16.46 -13.56
N LEU A 219 14.39 -16.41 -14.59
CA LEU A 219 14.29 -15.26 -15.48
C LEU A 219 13.07 -14.40 -15.12
N VAL A 220 13.31 -13.12 -14.94
CA VAL A 220 12.28 -12.13 -14.59
C VAL A 220 12.28 -11.02 -15.63
N GLY A 221 11.09 -10.66 -16.13
CA GLY A 221 10.93 -9.57 -17.08
C GLY A 221 11.05 -8.19 -16.43
N PRO A 222 11.41 -7.14 -17.18
CA PRO A 222 11.70 -5.81 -16.63
C PRO A 222 10.51 -5.19 -15.89
N MET A 223 9.29 -5.35 -16.42
CA MET A 223 8.06 -4.92 -15.75
C MET A 223 7.85 -5.66 -14.42
N GLN A 224 8.08 -6.98 -14.41
CA GLN A 224 7.89 -7.78 -13.22
C GLN A 224 8.89 -7.40 -12.12
N VAL A 225 10.14 -7.05 -12.48
CA VAL A 225 11.14 -6.52 -11.53
C VAL A 225 10.61 -5.23 -10.88
N LEU A 226 10.08 -4.29 -11.68
CA LEU A 226 9.49 -3.04 -11.16
C LEU A 226 8.32 -3.30 -10.21
N LEU A 227 7.36 -4.11 -10.65
CA LEU A 227 6.13 -4.37 -9.90
C LEU A 227 6.41 -5.14 -8.61
N THR A 228 7.32 -6.12 -8.63
CA THR A 228 7.71 -6.88 -7.44
C THR A 228 8.37 -5.97 -6.41
N HIS A 229 9.28 -5.11 -6.86
CA HIS A 229 9.93 -4.18 -5.96
C HIS A 229 8.95 -3.15 -5.40
N LEU A 230 8.09 -2.56 -6.25
CA LEU A 230 7.06 -1.62 -5.81
C LEU A 230 6.10 -2.27 -4.81
N LYS A 231 5.64 -3.50 -5.09
CA LYS A 231 4.81 -4.28 -4.16
C LYS A 231 5.46 -4.38 -2.80
N ASN A 232 6.72 -4.78 -2.77
CA ASN A 232 7.44 -4.98 -1.54
C ASN A 232 7.61 -3.68 -0.75
N LEU A 233 8.00 -2.60 -1.42
CA LEU A 233 8.12 -1.28 -0.79
C LEU A 233 6.79 -0.78 -0.21
N MET A 234 5.68 -1.01 -0.92
CA MET A 234 4.35 -0.66 -0.42
C MET A 234 3.96 -1.46 0.83
N LEU A 235 4.34 -2.74 0.89
CA LEU A 235 4.12 -3.57 2.08
C LEU A 235 5.04 -3.17 3.25
N GLU A 236 6.28 -2.78 2.99
CA GLU A 236 7.20 -2.23 4.01
C GLU A 236 6.70 -0.91 4.57
N ALA A 237 6.17 -0.05 3.70
CA ALA A 237 5.60 1.25 4.07
C ALA A 237 4.20 1.13 4.70
N ALA A 238 3.53 -0.03 4.62
CA ALA A 238 2.15 -0.20 5.10
C ALA A 238 1.90 0.27 6.54
N PRO A 239 2.80 0.04 7.54
CA PRO A 239 2.64 0.59 8.87
C PRO A 239 2.64 2.13 8.89
N GLU A 240 3.51 2.76 8.11
CA GLU A 240 3.61 4.23 8.03
C GLU A 240 2.40 4.83 7.30
N LEU A 241 1.94 4.16 6.24
CA LEU A 241 0.76 4.53 5.47
C LEU A 241 -0.56 4.38 6.25
N LEU A 242 -0.59 3.56 7.30
CA LEU A 242 -1.79 3.35 8.10
C LEU A 242 -1.98 4.48 9.11
N GLY A 243 -2.58 5.58 8.64
CA GLY A 243 -2.95 6.73 9.46
C GLY A 243 -4.14 6.47 10.38
N LEU A 244 -4.48 7.49 11.19
CA LEU A 244 -5.67 7.44 12.05
C LEU A 244 -6.97 7.42 11.22
N GLN A 245 -7.01 8.21 10.15
CA GLN A 245 -8.13 8.23 9.22
C GLN A 245 -8.26 6.91 8.47
N ASP A 246 -7.14 6.31 8.03
CA ASP A 246 -7.14 5.01 7.36
C ASP A 246 -7.62 3.90 8.27
N THR A 247 -7.19 3.91 9.54
CA THR A 247 -7.68 2.99 10.56
C THR A 247 -9.19 3.13 10.79
N PHE A 248 -9.68 4.37 10.90
CA PHE A 248 -11.12 4.64 11.01
C PHE A 248 -11.88 4.12 9.80
N ASN A 249 -11.41 4.42 8.59
CA ASN A 249 -12.04 3.98 7.33
C ASN A 249 -12.05 2.45 7.22
N LEU A 250 -10.97 1.79 7.63
CA LEU A 250 -10.82 0.34 7.64
C LEU A 250 -11.91 -0.31 8.53
N ILE A 251 -12.02 0.12 9.79
CA ILE A 251 -12.99 -0.47 10.72
C ILE A 251 -14.44 -0.05 10.41
N SER A 252 -14.65 1.14 9.84
CA SER A 252 -15.99 1.62 9.46
C SER A 252 -16.64 0.74 8.40
N ARG A 253 -15.86 0.15 7.49
CA ARG A 253 -16.38 -0.85 6.52
C ARG A 253 -16.89 -2.10 7.23
N LEU A 254 -16.20 -2.52 8.29
CA LEU A 254 -16.58 -3.68 9.09
C LEU A 254 -17.84 -3.41 9.94
N GLN A 255 -18.12 -2.15 10.29
CA GLN A 255 -19.28 -1.75 11.09
C GLN A 255 -20.62 -2.21 10.50
N ILE A 256 -20.71 -2.34 9.16
CA ILE A 256 -21.91 -2.81 8.46
C ILE A 256 -22.31 -4.23 8.92
N THR A 257 -21.32 -5.07 9.24
CA THR A 257 -21.54 -6.49 9.59
C THR A 257 -21.28 -6.78 11.07
N HIS A 258 -20.35 -6.06 11.71
CA HIS A 258 -19.97 -6.25 13.11
C HIS A 258 -20.03 -4.94 13.90
N PRO A 259 -21.22 -4.30 14.01
CA PRO A 259 -21.35 -2.97 14.62
C PRO A 259 -20.98 -2.93 16.10
N VAL A 260 -21.20 -4.03 16.84
CA VAL A 260 -20.92 -4.12 18.28
C VAL A 260 -19.41 -4.07 18.54
N VAL A 261 -18.64 -4.92 17.84
CA VAL A 261 -17.18 -5.00 17.98
C VAL A 261 -16.52 -3.69 17.55
N VAL A 262 -16.98 -3.09 16.45
CA VAL A 262 -16.40 -1.84 15.94
C VAL A 262 -16.79 -0.62 16.77
N GLY A 263 -18.01 -0.60 17.30
CA GLY A 263 -18.57 0.54 18.03
C GLY A 263 -17.70 0.97 19.21
N GLU A 264 -17.12 0.02 19.93
CA GLU A 264 -16.23 0.28 21.07
C GLU A 264 -15.01 1.14 20.69
N PHE A 265 -14.42 0.90 19.51
CA PHE A 265 -13.22 1.60 19.05
C PHE A 265 -13.55 2.93 18.40
N ILE A 266 -14.69 3.05 17.71
CA ILE A 266 -15.11 4.30 17.07
C ILE A 266 -15.52 5.35 18.11
N GLN A 267 -16.18 4.93 19.20
CA GLN A 267 -16.68 5.83 20.22
C GLN A 267 -15.55 6.38 21.14
N ASP A 268 -14.44 5.67 21.24
CA ASP A 268 -13.30 6.06 22.08
C ASP A 268 -12.03 6.32 21.23
N GLY A 269 -11.71 7.60 21.07
CA GLY A 269 -10.53 8.03 20.31
C GLY A 269 -9.19 7.52 20.86
N LYS A 270 -9.10 7.14 22.15
CA LYS A 270 -7.90 6.49 22.70
C LYS A 270 -7.80 5.05 22.23
N LYS A 271 -8.90 4.29 22.26
CA LYS A 271 -8.95 2.91 21.75
C LYS A 271 -8.63 2.85 20.27
N LEU A 272 -9.14 3.80 19.47
CA LEU A 272 -8.79 3.90 18.05
C LEU A 272 -7.29 4.11 17.82
N ARG A 273 -6.63 4.92 18.66
CA ARG A 273 -5.17 5.16 18.57
C ARG A 273 -4.36 3.93 18.99
N VAL A 274 -4.80 3.21 20.02
CA VAL A 274 -4.21 1.92 20.41
C VAL A 274 -4.34 0.91 19.27
N LEU A 275 -5.56 0.76 18.73
CA LEU A 275 -5.82 -0.10 17.59
C LEU A 275 -4.87 0.22 16.43
N ARG A 276 -4.79 1.49 16.01
CA ARG A 276 -3.86 1.90 14.96
C ARG A 276 -2.44 1.41 15.25
N LYS A 277 -1.91 1.71 16.45
CA LYS A 277 -0.54 1.29 16.80
C LYS A 277 -0.37 -0.24 16.79
N VAL A 278 -1.35 -1.00 17.28
CA VAL A 278 -1.31 -2.47 17.23
C VAL A 278 -1.31 -2.98 15.78
N LEU A 279 -2.18 -2.45 14.91
CA LEU A 279 -2.22 -2.80 13.49
C LEU A 279 -0.89 -2.45 12.80
N GLN A 280 -0.29 -1.30 13.10
CA GLN A 280 1.03 -0.90 12.61
C GLN A 280 2.11 -1.91 13.04
N THR A 281 2.11 -2.34 14.31
CA THR A 281 3.04 -3.37 14.80
C THR A 281 2.86 -4.70 14.05
N LEU A 282 1.62 -5.16 13.87
CA LEU A 282 1.34 -6.38 13.11
C LEU A 282 1.85 -6.29 11.66
N LEU A 283 1.58 -5.18 10.97
CA LEU A 283 2.04 -4.95 9.60
C LEU A 283 3.57 -4.85 9.49
N SER A 284 4.23 -4.27 10.49
CA SER A 284 5.70 -4.17 10.51
C SER A 284 6.37 -5.55 10.56
N GLU A 285 5.66 -6.55 11.07
CA GLU A 285 6.07 -7.94 11.12
C GLU A 285 5.42 -8.79 10.01
N ARG A 286 4.88 -8.15 8.97
CA ARG A 286 4.18 -8.77 7.82
C ARG A 286 3.01 -9.67 8.22
N VAL A 287 2.34 -9.38 9.34
CA VAL A 287 1.11 -10.07 9.73
C VAL A 287 -0.10 -9.44 9.04
N ALA A 288 -0.77 -10.22 8.20
CA ALA A 288 -1.97 -9.79 7.50
C ALA A 288 -3.12 -9.42 8.45
N LEU A 289 -3.85 -8.36 8.14
CA LEU A 289 -5.00 -7.86 8.89
C LEU A 289 -6.34 -8.44 8.41
N ASN A 290 -6.29 -9.52 7.60
CA ASN A 290 -7.45 -10.15 6.98
C ASN A 290 -8.52 -10.59 8.01
N ASN A 291 -8.11 -11.00 9.21
CA ASN A 291 -9.02 -11.36 10.29
C ASN A 291 -9.18 -10.22 11.31
N LEU A 292 -9.69 -9.09 10.84
CA LEU A 292 -9.84 -7.87 11.63
C LEU A 292 -10.78 -8.03 12.83
N VAL A 293 -11.82 -8.87 12.71
CA VAL A 293 -12.75 -9.16 13.81
C VAL A 293 -12.00 -9.76 15.00
N THR A 294 -11.22 -10.84 14.76
CA THR A 294 -10.42 -11.46 15.84
C THR A 294 -9.41 -10.49 16.43
N ILE A 295 -8.81 -9.60 15.63
CA ILE A 295 -7.90 -8.57 16.14
C ILE A 295 -8.63 -7.62 17.09
N LEU A 296 -9.80 -7.09 16.67
CA LEU A 296 -10.58 -6.16 17.48
C LEU A 296 -11.07 -6.79 18.78
N GLU A 297 -11.62 -8.01 18.72
CA GLU A 297 -12.05 -8.77 19.90
C GLU A 297 -10.87 -9.03 20.84
N THR A 298 -9.73 -9.47 20.30
CA THR A 298 -8.53 -9.75 21.13
C THR A 298 -8.02 -8.49 21.81
N ILE A 299 -8.03 -7.34 21.12
CA ILE A 299 -7.66 -6.06 21.73
C ILE A 299 -8.68 -5.72 22.81
N GLY A 300 -9.98 -5.73 22.49
CA GLY A 300 -11.06 -5.41 23.44
C GLY A 300 -10.98 -6.22 24.73
N ASP A 301 -10.80 -7.55 24.62
CA ASP A 301 -10.69 -8.47 25.76
C ASP A 301 -9.45 -8.24 26.63
N ASN A 302 -8.39 -7.65 26.07
CA ASN A 302 -7.11 -7.43 26.76
C ASN A 302 -6.86 -5.94 27.07
N LEU A 303 -7.80 -5.04 26.77
CA LEU A 303 -7.73 -3.65 27.19
C LEU A 303 -7.91 -3.57 28.71
N THR A 304 -7.00 -2.86 29.34
CA THR A 304 -7.03 -2.54 30.78
C THR A 304 -7.74 -1.20 31.00
N GLU A 305 -8.26 -0.96 32.20
CA GLU A 305 -8.84 0.36 32.56
C GLU A 305 -7.83 1.51 32.33
N GLN A 306 -6.55 1.24 32.57
CA GLN A 306 -5.45 2.15 32.26
C GLN A 306 -4.94 1.89 30.84
N ILE A 307 -5.56 2.55 29.86
CA ILE A 307 -5.10 2.53 28.47
C ILE A 307 -3.84 3.39 28.34
N SER A 308 -2.74 2.78 27.88
CA SER A 308 -1.49 3.48 27.54
C SER A 308 -1.22 3.44 26.02
N LEU A 309 -0.43 4.39 25.53
CA LEU A 309 0.11 4.41 24.17
C LEU A 309 1.60 4.08 24.12
N ASP A 310 2.18 3.63 25.23
CA ASP A 310 3.59 3.25 25.34
C ASP A 310 3.88 1.97 24.55
N ASN A 311 5.10 1.86 24.01
CA ASN A 311 5.47 0.76 23.12
C ASN A 311 5.29 -0.61 23.78
N ASP A 312 5.69 -0.77 25.05
CA ASP A 312 5.52 -2.02 25.80
C ASP A 312 4.05 -2.46 25.91
N TYR A 313 3.13 -1.51 26.09
CA TYR A 313 1.70 -1.81 26.16
C TYR A 313 1.15 -2.27 24.81
N ILE A 314 1.51 -1.55 23.74
CA ILE A 314 1.13 -1.89 22.37
C ILE A 314 1.71 -3.25 21.96
N GLU A 315 2.98 -3.52 22.28
CA GLU A 315 3.63 -4.79 21.95
C GLU A 315 2.98 -5.97 22.67
N LYS A 316 2.58 -5.80 23.93
CA LYS A 316 1.82 -6.83 24.65
C LYS A 316 0.50 -7.14 23.93
N LEU A 317 -0.26 -6.13 23.54
CA LEU A 317 -1.51 -6.32 22.79
C LEU A 317 -1.27 -6.94 21.41
N ALA A 318 -0.25 -6.50 20.68
CA ALA A 318 0.14 -7.06 19.39
C ALA A 318 0.51 -8.54 19.52
N ASN A 319 1.29 -8.93 20.53
CA ASN A 319 1.63 -10.33 20.79
C ASN A 319 0.38 -11.17 21.12
N LYS A 320 -0.59 -10.63 21.87
CA LYS A 320 -1.90 -11.31 22.09
C LYS A 320 -2.63 -11.52 20.77
N CYS A 321 -2.68 -10.51 19.91
CA CYS A 321 -3.29 -10.62 18.58
C CYS A 321 -2.57 -11.67 17.72
N ARG A 322 -1.23 -11.70 17.73
CA ARG A 322 -0.45 -12.71 17.00
C ARG A 322 -0.78 -14.13 17.47
N LEU A 323 -0.92 -14.36 18.78
CA LEU A 323 -1.35 -15.65 19.32
C LEU A 323 -2.75 -16.03 18.82
N ALA A 324 -3.70 -15.10 18.82
CA ALA A 324 -5.03 -15.33 18.26
C ALA A 324 -4.99 -15.61 16.74
N LEU A 325 -4.03 -15.02 16.04
CA LEU A 325 -3.78 -15.19 14.60
C LEU A 325 -2.80 -16.32 14.26
N ALA A 326 -2.36 -17.12 15.23
CA ALA A 326 -1.33 -18.16 15.07
C ALA A 326 -1.58 -19.07 13.85
N ARG A 327 -2.85 -19.47 13.63
CA ARG A 327 -3.25 -20.28 12.47
C ARG A 327 -2.98 -19.56 11.14
N GLN A 328 -3.33 -18.28 11.06
CA GLN A 328 -3.15 -17.46 9.86
C GLN A 328 -1.67 -17.23 9.58
N ILE A 329 -0.89 -16.91 10.61
CA ILE A 329 0.54 -16.66 10.50
C ILE A 329 1.27 -17.94 10.05
N CYS A 330 0.98 -19.09 10.67
CA CYS A 330 1.55 -20.36 10.24
C CYS A 330 1.19 -20.70 8.79
N TRP A 331 -0.09 -20.53 8.42
CA TRP A 331 -0.58 -20.83 7.07
C TRP A 331 0.14 -20.02 5.99
N ALA A 332 0.38 -18.74 6.25
CA ALA A 332 1.08 -17.85 5.32
C ALA A 332 2.55 -18.26 5.05
N ASN A 333 3.13 -19.08 5.93
CA ASN A 333 4.53 -19.51 5.86
C ASN A 333 4.68 -21.01 5.55
N LEU A 334 3.62 -21.70 5.15
CA LEU A 334 3.72 -23.10 4.74
C LEU A 334 4.35 -23.21 3.36
N THR A 335 5.19 -24.22 3.20
CA THR A 335 5.66 -24.67 1.88
C THR A 335 4.49 -25.22 1.05
N PRO A 336 4.64 -25.38 -0.28
CA PRO A 336 3.63 -26.04 -1.12
C PRO A 336 3.26 -27.47 -0.66
N ALA A 337 4.15 -28.13 0.10
CA ALA A 337 3.90 -29.44 0.70
C ALA A 337 3.08 -29.37 2.01
N GLY A 338 2.70 -28.16 2.47
CA GLY A 338 1.97 -27.94 3.72
C GLY A 338 2.86 -28.04 4.98
N GLU A 339 4.17 -27.92 4.83
CA GLU A 339 5.14 -28.02 5.93
C GLU A 339 5.66 -26.63 6.33
N LEU A 340 5.88 -26.40 7.62
CA LEU A 340 6.54 -25.21 8.12
C LEU A 340 8.01 -25.55 8.35
N GLN A 341 8.87 -25.09 7.45
CA GLN A 341 10.31 -25.23 7.58
C GLN A 341 10.83 -24.08 8.41
N ALA A 342 11.39 -24.38 9.59
CA ALA A 342 11.83 -23.37 10.54
C ALA A 342 13.20 -23.69 11.14
N ALA A 343 13.99 -22.65 11.35
CA ALA A 343 15.11 -22.69 12.27
C ALA A 343 14.61 -22.46 13.70
N VAL A 344 15.13 -23.20 14.68
CA VAL A 344 14.82 -22.95 16.10
C VAL A 344 16.07 -22.41 16.78
N THR A 345 15.93 -21.32 17.53
CA THR A 345 17.03 -20.73 18.29
C THR A 345 17.49 -21.67 19.41
N GLY A 346 18.80 -21.95 19.47
CA GLY A 346 19.38 -22.71 20.58
C GLY A 346 19.64 -21.88 21.85
N ASP A 347 19.79 -22.56 23.00
CA ASP A 347 19.97 -21.95 24.33
C ASP A 347 21.07 -20.88 24.37
N LYS A 348 22.18 -21.11 23.67
CA LYS A 348 23.31 -20.17 23.61
C LYS A 348 22.90 -18.85 22.94
N LEU A 349 22.24 -18.93 21.79
CA LEU A 349 21.78 -17.74 21.07
C LEU A 349 20.73 -16.99 21.89
N GLU A 350 19.81 -17.71 22.55
CA GLU A 350 18.83 -17.07 23.42
C GLU A 350 19.50 -16.34 24.60
N ALA A 351 20.50 -16.94 25.25
CA ALA A 351 21.24 -16.28 26.33
C ALA A 351 21.98 -15.01 25.86
N ASP A 352 22.59 -15.05 24.67
CA ASP A 352 23.24 -13.88 24.06
C ASP A 352 22.21 -12.78 23.73
N LEU A 353 21.04 -13.15 23.22
CA LEU A 353 19.94 -12.22 22.94
C LEU A 353 19.33 -11.61 24.21
N TYR A 354 19.18 -12.37 25.30
CA TYR A 354 18.75 -11.82 26.59
C TYR A 354 19.74 -10.80 27.12
N THR A 355 21.04 -11.12 27.07
CA THR A 355 22.11 -10.21 27.48
C THR A 355 22.03 -8.92 26.67
N LEU A 356 21.90 -9.04 25.34
CA LEU A 356 21.77 -7.89 24.45
C LEU A 356 20.52 -7.05 24.75
N LYS A 357 19.36 -7.70 24.95
CA LYS A 357 18.10 -7.02 25.29
C LYS A 357 18.20 -6.25 26.61
N GLU A 358 18.86 -6.80 27.62
CA GLU A 358 19.10 -6.09 28.88
C GLU A 358 19.99 -4.85 28.70
N LEU A 359 21.01 -4.93 27.84
CA LEU A 359 21.87 -3.79 27.50
C LEU A 359 21.05 -2.67 26.85
N PHE A 360 20.24 -3.00 25.83
CA PHE A 360 19.36 -2.02 25.17
C PHE A 360 18.33 -1.38 26.11
N THR A 361 17.94 -2.04 27.20
CA THR A 361 17.00 -1.50 28.18
C THR A 361 17.67 -0.51 29.14
N ARG A 362 18.99 -0.60 29.31
CA ARG A 362 19.76 0.32 30.13
C ARG A 362 20.18 1.49 29.24
N GLU A 363 19.69 2.70 29.51
CA GLU A 363 20.06 3.95 28.80
C GLU A 363 21.55 4.35 28.92
N LYS A 364 22.46 3.42 29.27
CA LYS A 364 23.89 3.67 29.45
C LYS A 364 24.69 3.08 28.31
N ILE A 365 24.94 3.96 27.34
CA ILE A 365 25.91 3.90 26.25
C ILE A 365 27.19 3.13 26.61
N GLN A 366 27.43 2.00 25.93
CA GLN A 366 28.76 1.56 25.51
C GLN A 366 28.70 1.07 24.05
N ASP A 367 28.71 2.04 23.12
CA ASP A 367 28.59 1.84 21.65
C ASP A 367 29.52 0.75 21.08
N SER A 368 30.72 0.52 21.64
CA SER A 368 31.70 -0.38 21.01
C SER A 368 31.51 -1.87 21.32
N GLN A 369 30.93 -2.24 22.47
CA GLN A 369 30.71 -3.66 22.80
C GLN A 369 29.41 -4.18 22.20
N GLU A 370 28.38 -3.34 22.16
CA GLU A 370 27.04 -3.64 21.63
C GLU A 370 27.08 -3.92 20.12
N GLU A 371 27.67 -3.02 19.33
CA GLU A 371 27.83 -3.21 17.88
C GLU A 371 28.58 -4.52 17.56
N SER A 372 29.66 -4.81 18.31
CA SER A 372 30.46 -6.02 18.09
C SER A 372 29.71 -7.32 18.39
N LEU A 373 28.72 -7.28 19.29
CA LEU A 373 27.91 -8.45 19.65
C LEU A 373 26.75 -8.65 18.67
N VAL A 374 26.10 -7.55 18.25
CA VAL A 374 25.06 -7.57 17.22
C VAL A 374 25.61 -8.17 15.93
N ASP A 375 26.75 -7.68 15.43
CA ASP A 375 27.37 -8.18 14.20
C ASP A 375 27.73 -9.67 14.29
N LYS A 376 28.21 -10.12 15.46
CA LYS A 376 28.50 -11.54 15.72
C LYS A 376 27.25 -12.39 15.68
N ILE A 377 26.18 -11.94 16.33
CA ILE A 377 24.89 -12.65 16.34
C ILE A 377 24.34 -12.76 14.92
N ILE A 378 24.30 -11.64 14.18
CA ILE A 378 23.73 -11.58 12.83
C ILE A 378 24.57 -12.42 11.84
N SER A 379 25.89 -12.32 11.88
CA SER A 379 26.77 -13.12 11.01
C SER A 379 26.64 -14.63 11.29
N CYS A 380 26.61 -15.03 12.56
CA CYS A 380 26.38 -16.41 12.96
C CYS A 380 25.00 -16.91 12.49
N LEU A 381 23.95 -16.09 12.69
CA LEU A 381 22.59 -16.42 12.26
C LEU A 381 22.52 -16.63 10.74
N LYS A 382 23.14 -15.74 9.95
CA LYS A 382 23.21 -15.84 8.47
C LYS A 382 23.89 -17.14 8.03
N GLU A 383 25.03 -17.48 8.62
CA GLU A 383 25.77 -18.71 8.32
C GLU A 383 24.94 -19.96 8.64
N LYS A 384 24.31 -19.98 9.82
CA LYS A 384 23.51 -21.12 10.28
C LYS A 384 22.22 -21.29 9.48
N LEU A 385 21.54 -20.20 9.14
CA LEU A 385 20.37 -20.23 8.25
C LEU A 385 20.76 -20.78 6.88
N GLN A 386 21.90 -20.35 6.33
CA GLN A 386 22.40 -20.88 5.07
C GLN A 386 22.70 -22.38 5.15
N ALA A 387 23.38 -22.83 6.22
CA ALA A 387 23.64 -24.25 6.46
C ALA A 387 22.35 -25.09 6.64
N ALA A 388 21.31 -24.47 7.21
CA ALA A 388 19.99 -25.06 7.39
C ALA A 388 19.11 -25.03 6.12
N GLY A 389 19.64 -24.58 4.98
CA GLY A 389 18.90 -24.51 3.71
C GLY A 389 18.00 -23.29 3.56
N ASN A 390 18.28 -22.20 4.29
CA ASN A 390 17.52 -20.94 4.32
C ASN A 390 16.02 -21.14 4.60
N PRO A 391 15.64 -21.70 5.77
CA PRO A 391 14.24 -21.74 6.15
C PRO A 391 13.67 -20.32 6.21
N GLY A 392 12.44 -20.12 5.71
CA GLY A 392 11.78 -18.81 5.72
C GLY A 392 11.26 -18.36 7.08
N VAL A 393 11.48 -19.17 8.13
CA VAL A 393 10.93 -18.97 9.47
C VAL A 393 12.00 -19.24 10.53
N ILE A 394 12.04 -18.41 11.57
CA ILE A 394 12.77 -18.66 12.80
C ILE A 394 11.77 -18.74 13.96
N ILE A 395 11.92 -19.75 14.81
CA ILE A 395 11.14 -19.92 16.03
C ILE A 395 12.04 -19.63 17.22
N THR A 396 11.56 -18.77 18.12
CA THR A 396 12.27 -18.38 19.35
C THR A 396 11.33 -18.30 20.55
N SER A 397 11.87 -18.08 21.75
CA SER A 397 11.08 -17.89 22.96
C SER A 397 10.17 -16.65 22.90
N PRO A 398 8.99 -16.66 23.55
CA PRO A 398 8.03 -15.55 23.49
C PRO A 398 8.62 -14.19 23.84
N ASP A 399 9.51 -14.14 24.84
CA ASP A 399 10.10 -12.89 25.34
C ASP A 399 11.14 -12.30 24.39
N LEU A 400 11.74 -13.11 23.52
CA LEU A 400 12.76 -12.68 22.56
C LEU A 400 12.18 -12.37 21.17
N ARG A 401 10.98 -12.86 20.83
CA ARG A 401 10.41 -12.76 19.47
C ARG A 401 10.41 -11.33 18.90
N SER A 402 9.80 -10.37 19.61
CA SER A 402 9.73 -8.95 19.17
C SER A 402 11.13 -8.34 19.01
N PHE A 403 12.01 -8.63 19.97
CA PHE A 403 13.38 -8.12 19.99
C PHE A 403 14.19 -8.66 18.81
N LEU A 404 14.18 -9.98 18.60
CA LEU A 404 14.86 -10.63 17.48
C LEU A 404 14.32 -10.15 16.14
N SER A 405 12.98 -10.01 16.01
CA SER A 405 12.35 -9.50 14.79
C SER A 405 12.85 -8.13 14.41
N LYS A 406 13.00 -7.21 15.37
CA LYS A 406 13.53 -5.87 15.12
C LYS A 406 15.03 -5.88 14.83
N LEU A 407 15.78 -6.72 15.56
CA LEU A 407 17.24 -6.82 15.44
C LEU A 407 17.67 -7.24 14.04
N ILE A 408 17.01 -8.23 13.44
CA ILE A 408 17.46 -8.81 12.17
C ILE A 408 16.84 -8.17 10.93
N ASN A 409 15.78 -7.35 11.07
CA ASN A 409 14.98 -6.88 9.93
C ASN A 409 15.80 -6.10 8.89
N ALA A 410 16.83 -5.37 9.34
CA ALA A 410 17.74 -4.63 8.46
C ALA A 410 18.66 -5.57 7.64
N ASP A 411 19.05 -6.70 8.21
CA ASP A 411 20.09 -7.59 7.71
C ASP A 411 19.58 -8.83 6.98
N ILE A 412 18.40 -9.29 7.38
CA ILE A 412 17.69 -10.45 6.84
C ILE A 412 16.23 -10.04 6.65
N PRO A 413 15.94 -9.20 5.64
CA PRO A 413 14.58 -8.71 5.41
C PRO A 413 13.64 -9.89 5.08
N HIS A 414 12.36 -9.72 5.39
CA HIS A 414 11.29 -10.69 5.14
C HIS A 414 11.36 -12.00 5.93
N MET A 415 12.32 -12.17 6.84
CA MET A 415 12.36 -13.34 7.71
C MET A 415 11.16 -13.34 8.67
N CYS A 416 10.39 -14.43 8.68
CA CYS A 416 9.27 -14.56 9.61
C CYS A 416 9.77 -15.06 10.97
N ILE A 417 9.59 -14.26 12.03
CA ILE A 417 9.92 -14.66 13.40
C ILE A 417 8.65 -15.07 14.15
N LEU A 418 8.62 -16.32 14.61
CA LEU A 418 7.55 -16.90 15.39
C LEU A 418 7.98 -17.14 16.84
N SER A 419 7.03 -16.95 17.75
CA SER A 419 7.16 -17.50 19.09
C SER A 419 6.85 -19.00 19.08
N THR A 420 7.47 -19.77 19.98
CA THR A 420 7.07 -21.15 20.27
C THR A 420 5.58 -21.30 20.60
N GLN A 421 4.93 -20.25 21.13
CA GLN A 421 3.49 -20.23 21.42
C GLN A 421 2.61 -19.96 20.19
N GLU A 422 3.18 -19.40 19.12
CA GLU A 422 2.47 -19.09 17.87
C GLU A 422 2.42 -20.30 16.92
N VAL A 423 3.17 -21.37 17.21
CA VAL A 423 3.15 -22.60 16.41
C VAL A 423 1.86 -23.38 16.69
N ALA A 424 0.96 -23.42 15.70
CA ALA A 424 -0.34 -24.08 15.83
C ALA A 424 -0.19 -25.60 16.04
N LYS A 425 -0.39 -26.06 17.29
CA LYS A 425 -0.26 -27.48 17.68
C LYS A 425 -1.17 -28.39 16.83
N GLY A 426 -0.59 -29.46 16.27
CA GLY A 426 -1.31 -30.56 15.62
C GLY A 426 -1.79 -30.30 14.18
N ARG A 427 -1.41 -29.19 13.54
CA ARG A 427 -1.89 -28.84 12.18
C ARG A 427 -0.81 -28.55 11.15
N VAL A 428 0.45 -28.54 11.58
CA VAL A 428 1.59 -28.16 10.76
C VAL A 428 2.71 -29.15 11.01
N LYS A 429 3.25 -29.75 9.94
CA LYS A 429 4.47 -30.56 10.04
C LYS A 429 5.65 -29.61 10.14
N LEU A 430 6.23 -29.55 11.34
CA LEU A 430 7.39 -28.71 11.64
C LEU A 430 8.67 -29.46 11.26
N ILE A 431 9.48 -28.88 10.39
CA ILE A 431 10.84 -29.34 10.12
C ILE A 431 11.78 -28.38 10.81
N VAL A 432 12.49 -28.86 11.82
CA VAL A 432 13.42 -28.07 12.62
C VAL A 432 14.84 -28.38 12.21
N ASN A 433 15.57 -27.33 11.83
CA ASN A 433 17.02 -27.33 11.80
C ASN A 433 17.51 -26.47 12.97
N GLY A 434 18.31 -27.03 13.87
CA GLY A 434 18.87 -26.28 15.01
C GLY A 434 19.86 -25.24 14.52
N VAL A 435 19.68 -23.98 14.92
CA VAL A 435 20.52 -22.83 14.55
C VAL A 435 21.20 -22.24 15.77
#